data_AF-A0A5B9MAN3-F1
#
_entry.id   AF-A0A5B9MAN3-F1
#
_cell.length_a   1.000
_cell.length_b   1.000
_cell.length_c   1.000
_cell.angle_alpha   90.00
_cell.angle_beta   90.00
_cell.angle_gamma   90.00
#
_symmetry.space_group_name_H-M   'P 1'
#
loop_
_entity.id
_entity.type
_entity.pdbx_description
1 polymer ?
#
loop_
_entity_poly.entity_id
_entity_poly.type
_entity_poly.pdbx_seq_one_letter_code
_entity_poly.pdbx_strand_id
1 'polypeptide(L)'
;MRISLGSDHRGVQIKARLIQSLTANAFEVLDEGTYGDSSVDYPDFAEVVAKRVSDGQADRGILICGTGIGMAITANKFPGVRAAPCYDEVMVEMSRRHNDVNVLCLPGDLIGERSIDDLVLRWLQTDFDGGRHAERIAKINKIEKENVNERSCRPSDHGQASANGQASANGQANGQANGQASANGQASANGQASANGQPAAADSSAT
;
A
#
# COMPACT_ATOMS: atom_id res chain seq x y z
N MET A 1 8.82 -12.46 -17.89
CA MET A 1 8.79 -11.37 -16.90
C MET A 1 7.54 -11.56 -16.04
N ARG A 2 7.69 -11.50 -14.72
CA ARG A 2 6.62 -11.63 -13.71
C ARG A 2 6.05 -10.26 -13.37
N ILE A 3 4.75 -10.10 -13.54
CA ILE A 3 4.03 -8.85 -13.33
C ILE A 3 3.08 -9.04 -12.15
N SER A 4 3.23 -8.24 -11.11
CA SER A 4 2.23 -8.15 -10.03
C SER A 4 1.26 -7.00 -10.34
N LEU A 5 -0.03 -7.31 -10.41
CA LEU A 5 -1.05 -6.39 -10.93
C LEU A 5 -2.19 -6.28 -9.92
N GLY A 6 -2.40 -5.09 -9.38
CA GLY A 6 -3.40 -4.80 -8.35
C GLY A 6 -4.31 -3.64 -8.74
N SER A 7 -5.54 -3.67 -8.25
CA SER A 7 -6.47 -2.55 -8.36
C SER A 7 -7.35 -2.43 -7.12
N ASP A 8 -7.82 -1.22 -6.86
CA ASP A 8 -9.02 -1.02 -6.05
C ASP A 8 -10.29 -1.27 -6.88
N HIS A 9 -11.45 -0.99 -6.29
CA HIS A 9 -12.76 -1.17 -6.90
C HIS A 9 -12.95 -0.40 -8.22
N ARG A 10 -12.24 0.73 -8.40
CA ARG A 10 -12.35 1.56 -9.62
C ARG A 10 -11.57 0.97 -10.79
N GLY A 11 -10.61 0.07 -10.53
CA GLY A 11 -9.77 -0.52 -11.57
C GLY A 11 -10.15 -1.94 -12.00
N VAL A 12 -11.20 -2.55 -11.43
CA VAL A 12 -11.50 -3.99 -11.59
C VAL A 12 -11.63 -4.42 -13.05
N GLN A 13 -12.39 -3.66 -13.85
CA GLN A 13 -12.61 -4.00 -15.26
C GLN A 13 -11.32 -3.90 -16.07
N ILE A 14 -10.54 -2.84 -15.86
CA ILE A 14 -9.25 -2.63 -16.53
C ILE A 14 -8.25 -3.71 -16.12
N LYS A 15 -8.22 -4.07 -14.83
CA LYS A 15 -7.40 -5.15 -14.28
C LYS A 15 -7.69 -6.48 -14.99
N ALA A 16 -8.96 -6.89 -15.04
CA ALA A 16 -9.39 -8.14 -15.66
C ALA A 16 -8.98 -8.23 -17.14
N ARG A 17 -9.18 -7.14 -17.88
CA ARG A 17 -8.78 -7.03 -19.29
C ARG A 17 -7.25 -7.06 -19.47
N LEU A 18 -6.50 -6.35 -18.63
CA LEU A 18 -5.04 -6.35 -18.67
C LEU A 18 -4.46 -7.74 -18.37
N ILE A 19 -5.05 -8.51 -17.45
CA ILE A 19 -4.63 -9.91 -17.20
C ILE A 19 -4.72 -10.72 -18.49
N GLN A 20 -5.82 -10.60 -19.23
CA GLN A 20 -5.99 -11.30 -20.51
C GLN A 20 -4.95 -10.87 -21.54
N SER A 21 -4.77 -9.55 -21.72
CA SER A 21 -3.81 -8.99 -22.69
C SER A 21 -2.36 -9.38 -22.37
N LEU A 22 -1.95 -9.27 -21.10
CA LEU A 22 -0.61 -9.62 -20.65
C LEU A 22 -0.34 -11.12 -20.77
N THR A 23 -1.31 -11.96 -20.41
CA THR A 23 -1.19 -13.42 -20.56
C THR A 23 -1.05 -13.80 -22.04
N ALA A 24 -1.83 -13.16 -22.93
CA ALA A 24 -1.72 -13.37 -24.37
C ALA A 24 -0.34 -12.95 -24.94
N ASN A 25 0.34 -12.01 -24.29
CA ASN A 25 1.71 -11.59 -24.62
C ASN A 25 2.79 -12.37 -23.83
N ALA A 26 2.45 -13.54 -23.27
CA ALA A 26 3.35 -14.43 -22.55
C ALA A 26 4.02 -13.84 -21.29
N PHE A 27 3.38 -12.85 -20.65
CA PHE A 27 3.75 -12.41 -19.31
C PHE A 27 3.13 -13.32 -18.25
N GLU A 28 3.86 -13.56 -17.16
CA GLU A 28 3.32 -14.23 -15.97
C GLU A 28 2.68 -13.17 -15.08
N VAL A 29 1.38 -13.28 -14.82
CA VAL A 29 0.62 -12.26 -14.10
C VAL A 29 0.14 -12.79 -12.75
N LEU A 30 0.47 -12.07 -11.68
CA LEU A 30 -0.06 -12.26 -10.33
C LEU A 30 -1.18 -11.24 -10.11
N ASP A 31 -2.42 -11.71 -10.02
CA ASP A 31 -3.59 -10.86 -9.72
C ASP A 31 -3.68 -10.63 -8.21
N GLU A 32 -3.36 -9.41 -7.78
CA GLU A 32 -3.32 -8.98 -6.38
C GLU A 32 -4.39 -7.91 -6.09
N GLY A 33 -5.38 -7.72 -6.96
CA GLY A 33 -6.42 -6.70 -6.79
C GLY A 33 -7.72 -7.25 -6.20
N THR A 34 -8.65 -6.33 -5.89
CA THR A 34 -10.03 -6.75 -5.57
C THR A 34 -10.71 -7.42 -6.77
N TYR A 35 -11.71 -8.26 -6.49
CA TYR A 35 -12.52 -8.94 -7.49
C TYR A 35 -13.93 -8.34 -7.65
N GLY A 36 -14.25 -7.29 -6.87
CA GLY A 36 -15.58 -6.69 -6.84
C GLY A 36 -15.56 -5.16 -6.85
N ASP A 37 -16.71 -4.58 -7.13
CA ASP A 37 -16.99 -3.14 -7.22
C ASP A 37 -17.26 -2.47 -5.86
N SER A 38 -17.34 -3.27 -4.79
CA SER A 38 -17.51 -2.77 -3.44
C SER A 38 -16.33 -1.90 -3.04
N SER A 39 -16.61 -0.78 -2.37
CA SER A 39 -15.58 0.15 -1.89
C SER A 39 -14.53 -0.58 -1.06
N VAL A 40 -13.27 -0.33 -1.39
CA VAL A 40 -12.08 -0.88 -0.72
C VAL A 40 -10.98 0.17 -0.69
N ASP A 41 -10.02 -0.02 0.20
CA ASP A 41 -8.91 0.90 0.39
C ASP A 41 -7.72 0.52 -0.50
N TYR A 42 -7.35 1.44 -1.39
CA TYR A 42 -6.25 1.23 -2.34
C TYR A 42 -4.88 0.89 -1.70
N PRO A 43 -4.51 1.36 -0.47
CA PRO A 43 -3.21 1.04 0.11
C PRO A 43 -2.97 -0.45 0.30
N ASP A 44 -4.02 -1.24 0.62
CA ASP A 44 -3.90 -2.66 0.89
C ASP A 44 -3.37 -3.42 -0.34
N PHE A 45 -3.89 -3.09 -1.53
CA PHE A 45 -3.45 -3.69 -2.79
C PHE A 45 -2.12 -3.11 -3.27
N ALA A 46 -1.89 -1.81 -3.05
CA ALA A 46 -0.61 -1.17 -3.36
C ALA A 46 0.55 -1.79 -2.58
N GLU A 47 0.35 -2.09 -1.30
CA GLU A 47 1.32 -2.75 -0.44
C GLU A 47 1.71 -4.12 -0.98
N VAL A 48 0.74 -4.96 -1.35
CA VAL A 48 1.02 -6.30 -1.86
C VAL A 48 1.89 -6.25 -3.13
N VAL A 49 1.50 -5.43 -4.11
CA VAL A 49 2.26 -5.29 -5.37
C VAL A 49 3.66 -4.71 -5.11
N ALA A 50 3.74 -3.64 -4.32
CA ALA A 50 5.01 -2.97 -4.03
C ALA A 50 5.97 -3.88 -3.26
N LYS A 51 5.46 -4.64 -2.29
CA LYS A 51 6.25 -5.63 -1.54
C LYS A 51 6.80 -6.71 -2.44
N ARG A 52 6.01 -7.25 -3.38
CA ARG A 52 6.50 -8.27 -4.32
C ARG A 52 7.60 -7.75 -5.23
N VAL A 53 7.49 -6.50 -5.70
CA VAL A 53 8.54 -5.86 -6.51
C VAL A 53 9.79 -5.59 -5.68
N SER A 54 9.61 -5.06 -4.46
CA SER A 54 10.69 -4.80 -3.49
C SER A 54 11.49 -6.06 -3.15
N ASP A 55 10.79 -7.17 -2.90
CA ASP A 55 11.38 -8.46 -2.53
C ASP A 55 11.90 -9.28 -3.73
N GLY A 56 11.74 -8.78 -4.97
CA GLY A 56 12.14 -9.50 -6.19
C GLY A 56 11.26 -10.72 -6.55
N GLN A 57 10.07 -10.82 -5.95
CA GLN A 57 9.06 -11.83 -6.30
C GLN A 57 8.34 -11.50 -7.60
N ALA A 58 8.27 -10.22 -7.96
CA ALA A 58 7.81 -9.73 -9.26
C ALA A 58 8.87 -8.83 -9.88
N ASP A 59 8.99 -8.86 -11.20
CA ASP A 59 9.95 -8.03 -11.93
C ASP A 59 9.41 -6.60 -12.13
N ARG A 60 8.07 -6.47 -12.24
CA ARG A 60 7.34 -5.22 -12.42
C ARG A 60 6.00 -5.25 -11.70
N GLY A 61 5.52 -4.07 -11.33
CA GLY A 61 4.20 -3.86 -10.74
C GLY A 61 3.30 -2.98 -11.62
N ILE A 62 2.00 -3.23 -11.59
CA ILE A 62 0.97 -2.36 -12.18
C ILE A 62 -0.11 -2.14 -11.12
N LEU A 63 -0.49 -0.88 -10.90
CA LEU A 63 -1.51 -0.49 -9.93
C LEU A 63 -2.57 0.40 -10.56
N ILE A 64 -3.84 0.15 -10.24
CA ILE A 64 -4.97 0.86 -10.83
C ILE A 64 -5.92 1.33 -9.72
N CYS A 65 -6.16 2.63 -9.66
CA CYS A 65 -7.23 3.23 -8.86
C CYS A 65 -7.81 4.41 -9.60
N GLY A 66 -8.73 5.19 -9.01
CA GLY A 66 -9.35 6.32 -9.72
C GLY A 66 -8.36 7.25 -10.44
N THR A 67 -7.26 7.66 -9.77
CA THR A 67 -6.21 8.52 -10.35
C THR A 67 -4.83 7.87 -10.44
N GLY A 68 -4.58 6.75 -9.78
CA GLY A 68 -3.24 6.17 -9.64
C GLY A 68 -2.29 6.90 -8.66
N ILE A 69 -2.63 8.11 -8.19
CA ILE A 69 -1.74 8.93 -7.34
C ILE A 69 -1.54 8.28 -5.97
N GLY A 70 -2.63 7.89 -5.30
CA GLY A 70 -2.57 7.25 -3.99
C GLY A 70 -1.78 5.94 -4.02
N MET A 71 -2.01 5.14 -5.06
CA MET A 71 -1.26 3.91 -5.31
C MET A 71 0.25 4.17 -5.42
N ALA A 72 0.66 5.19 -6.19
CA ALA A 72 2.07 5.55 -6.32
C ALA A 72 2.67 6.03 -5.00
N ILE A 73 1.93 6.83 -4.21
CA ILE A 73 2.38 7.30 -2.89
C ILE A 73 2.64 6.13 -1.94
N THR A 74 1.73 5.15 -1.90
CA THR A 74 1.87 3.95 -1.06
C THR A 74 3.00 3.05 -1.54
N ALA A 75 3.06 2.75 -2.85
CA ALA A 75 4.05 1.85 -3.40
C ALA A 75 5.49 2.36 -3.21
N ASN A 76 5.71 3.68 -3.32
CA ASN A 76 7.02 4.31 -3.06
C ASN A 76 7.45 4.27 -1.59
N LYS A 77 6.69 3.67 -0.67
CA LYS A 77 7.13 3.43 0.72
C LYS A 77 7.98 2.16 0.85
N PHE A 78 8.03 1.33 -0.19
CA PHE A 78 8.75 0.07 -0.18
C PHE A 78 10.15 0.23 -0.76
N PRO A 79 11.19 -0.31 -0.10
CA PRO A 79 12.56 -0.20 -0.57
C PRO A 79 12.74 -0.68 -2.02
N GLY A 80 13.46 0.07 -2.84
CA GLY A 80 13.73 -0.26 -4.23
C GLY A 80 12.54 -0.06 -5.19
N VAL A 81 11.37 0.37 -4.69
CA VAL A 81 10.22 0.68 -5.54
C VAL A 81 10.29 2.12 -6.04
N ARG A 82 10.08 2.27 -7.35
CA ARG A 82 9.91 3.54 -8.05
C ARG A 82 8.58 3.47 -8.80
N ALA A 83 7.55 3.99 -8.15
CA ALA A 83 6.20 4.04 -8.67
C ALA A 83 5.87 5.43 -9.24
N ALA A 84 5.19 5.48 -10.40
CA ALA A 84 4.76 6.74 -11.00
C ALA A 84 3.35 6.63 -11.59
N PRO A 85 2.48 7.62 -11.34
CA PRO A 85 1.24 7.74 -12.09
C PRO A 85 1.54 8.26 -13.49
N CYS A 86 1.09 7.56 -14.52
CA CYS A 86 1.26 7.96 -15.91
C CYS A 86 -0.07 7.87 -16.64
N TYR A 87 -0.34 8.85 -17.51
CA TYR A 87 -1.65 9.03 -18.12
C TYR A 87 -1.64 8.99 -19.65
N ASP A 88 -0.45 9.08 -20.24
CA ASP A 88 -0.25 9.17 -21.67
C ASP A 88 1.03 8.45 -22.07
N GLU A 89 1.16 8.29 -23.38
CA GLU A 89 2.20 7.56 -24.06
C GLU A 89 3.60 8.09 -23.78
N VAL A 90 3.76 9.42 -23.79
CA VAL A 90 5.05 10.09 -23.57
C VAL A 90 5.47 9.90 -22.13
N MET A 91 4.56 10.10 -21.18
CA MET A 91 4.84 9.92 -19.76
C MET A 91 5.22 8.48 -19.44
N VAL A 92 4.50 7.51 -20.01
CA VAL A 92 4.81 6.09 -19.85
C VAL A 92 6.22 5.76 -20.36
N GLU A 93 6.56 6.17 -21.58
CA GLU A 93 7.87 5.89 -22.16
C GLU A 93 8.98 6.56 -21.35
N MET A 94 8.84 7.85 -21.04
CA MET A 94 9.84 8.60 -20.28
C MET A 94 10.02 8.06 -18.86
N SER A 95 8.95 7.56 -18.22
CA SER A 95 9.03 6.94 -16.89
C SER A 95 9.99 5.75 -16.87
N ARG A 96 10.01 4.95 -17.94
CA ARG A 96 10.94 3.82 -18.08
C ARG A 96 12.34 4.29 -18.42
N ARG A 97 12.46 5.09 -19.47
CA ARG A 97 13.74 5.56 -20.01
C ARG A 97 14.55 6.35 -18.98
N HIS A 98 13.90 7.26 -18.24
CA HIS A 98 14.60 8.24 -17.42
C HIS A 98 14.60 7.95 -15.93
N ASN A 99 13.62 7.18 -15.45
CA ASN A 99 13.41 6.96 -14.02
C ASN A 99 13.50 5.48 -13.63
N ASP A 100 13.61 4.59 -14.61
CA ASP A 100 13.54 3.15 -14.43
C ASP A 100 12.36 2.77 -13.50
N VAL A 101 11.19 3.35 -13.76
CA VAL A 101 9.97 3.07 -13.00
C VAL A 101 9.68 1.57 -13.09
N ASN A 102 9.53 0.93 -11.94
CA ASN A 102 9.27 -0.50 -11.83
C ASN A 102 7.86 -0.82 -11.31
N VAL A 103 7.09 0.21 -10.93
CA VAL A 103 5.65 0.11 -10.67
C VAL A 103 4.90 1.19 -11.44
N LEU A 104 4.08 0.81 -12.41
CA LEU A 104 3.25 1.75 -13.17
C LEU A 104 1.90 1.96 -12.47
N CYS A 105 1.50 3.21 -12.24
CA CYS A 105 0.19 3.52 -11.69
C CYS A 105 -0.71 4.17 -12.75
N LEU A 106 -1.94 3.66 -12.91
CA LEU A 106 -2.88 4.07 -13.95
C LEU A 106 -4.20 4.53 -13.34
N PRO A 107 -4.86 5.53 -13.93
CA PRO A 107 -6.21 5.92 -13.53
C PRO A 107 -7.25 4.97 -14.13
N GLY A 108 -8.20 4.52 -13.31
CA GLY A 108 -9.35 3.74 -13.74
C GLY A 108 -10.45 4.58 -14.37
N ASP A 109 -10.56 5.85 -13.95
CA ASP A 109 -11.69 6.72 -14.32
C ASP A 109 -11.40 7.65 -15.49
N LEU A 110 -10.13 7.80 -15.89
CA LEU A 110 -9.67 8.92 -16.74
C LEU A 110 -9.13 8.51 -18.11
N ILE A 111 -8.99 7.21 -18.40
CA ILE A 111 -8.41 6.72 -19.65
C ILE A 111 -9.33 5.67 -20.29
N GLY A 112 -9.58 5.81 -21.59
CA GLY A 112 -10.33 4.82 -22.35
C GLY A 112 -9.58 3.50 -22.48
N GLU A 113 -10.32 2.38 -22.39
CA GLU A 113 -9.75 1.04 -22.23
C GLU A 113 -8.69 0.68 -23.29
N ARG A 114 -8.96 0.82 -24.59
CA ARG A 114 -7.98 0.46 -25.65
C ARG A 114 -6.64 1.17 -25.49
N SER A 115 -6.65 2.41 -25.02
CA SER A 115 -5.41 3.17 -24.78
C SER A 115 -4.56 2.53 -23.67
N ILE A 116 -5.18 1.97 -22.63
CA ILE A 116 -4.46 1.43 -21.47
C ILE A 116 -3.59 0.21 -21.81
N ASP A 117 -4.06 -0.68 -22.68
CA ASP A 117 -3.27 -1.89 -23.04
C ASP A 117 -2.00 -1.49 -23.79
N ASP A 118 -2.12 -0.57 -24.75
CA ASP A 118 -0.98 -0.06 -25.53
C ASP A 118 0.02 0.68 -24.64
N LEU A 119 -0.47 1.46 -23.67
CA LEU A 119 0.36 2.11 -22.66
C LEU A 119 1.13 1.08 -21.82
N VAL A 120 0.45 0.06 -21.30
CA VAL A 120 1.10 -0.96 -20.47
C VAL A 120 2.13 -1.75 -21.26
N LEU A 121 1.80 -2.20 -22.47
CA LEU A 121 2.73 -2.97 -23.31
C LEU A 121 3.95 -2.13 -23.67
N ARG A 122 3.76 -0.86 -24.04
CA ARG A 122 4.86 0.06 -24.28
C ARG A 122 5.75 0.21 -23.04
N TRP A 123 5.16 0.41 -21.87
CA TRP A 123 5.91 0.52 -20.62
C TRP A 123 6.77 -0.73 -20.37
N LEU A 124 6.21 -1.93 -20.57
CA LEU A 124 6.92 -3.19 -20.37
C LEU A 124 8.05 -3.42 -21.38
N GLN A 125 7.89 -2.90 -22.60
CA GLN A 125 8.87 -3.03 -23.69
C GLN A 125 9.92 -1.91 -23.72
N THR A 126 9.71 -0.83 -22.97
CA THR A 126 10.63 0.31 -22.96
C THR A 126 11.80 0.05 -22.02
N ASP A 127 13.00 0.02 -22.61
CA ASP A 127 14.26 -0.13 -21.89
C ASP A 127 14.65 1.14 -21.12
N PHE A 128 15.50 0.95 -20.11
CA PHE A 128 16.07 2.05 -19.34
C PHE A 128 17.33 2.59 -20.03
N ASP A 129 17.42 3.92 -20.18
CA ASP A 129 18.51 4.56 -20.95
C ASP A 129 19.87 4.57 -20.21
N GLY A 130 19.88 4.43 -18.88
CA GLY A 130 21.11 4.48 -18.10
C GLY A 130 21.78 5.86 -18.10
N GLY A 131 23.12 5.89 -18.19
CA GLY A 131 23.91 7.15 -18.21
C GLY A 131 23.58 8.11 -17.06
N ARG A 132 23.30 9.38 -17.39
CA ARG A 132 22.90 10.43 -16.42
C ARG A 132 21.66 10.07 -15.60
N HIS A 133 20.80 9.18 -16.10
CA HIS A 133 19.61 8.74 -15.40
C HIS A 133 19.95 7.72 -14.31
N ALA A 134 20.92 6.83 -14.56
CA ALA A 134 21.41 5.88 -13.56
C ALA A 134 22.04 6.58 -12.36
N GLU A 135 22.78 7.68 -12.60
CA GLU A 135 23.34 8.51 -11.52
C GLU A 135 22.26 9.13 -10.63
N ARG A 136 21.11 9.54 -11.21
CA ARG A 136 19.98 10.09 -10.47
C ARG A 136 19.27 9.02 -9.66
N ILE A 137 19.09 7.84 -10.23
CA ILE A 137 18.55 6.67 -9.51
C ILE A 137 19.47 6.30 -8.34
N ALA A 138 20.80 6.32 -8.53
CA ALA A 138 21.74 6.07 -7.44
C ALA A 138 21.57 7.07 -6.28
N LYS A 139 21.30 8.36 -6.58
CA LYS A 139 20.98 9.36 -5.56
C LYS A 139 19.63 9.07 -4.87
N ILE A 140 18.60 8.68 -5.61
CA ILE A 140 17.31 8.27 -5.04
C ILE A 140 17.50 7.08 -4.08
N ASN A 141 18.22 6.05 -4.51
CA ASN A 141 18.51 4.87 -3.70
C ASN A 141 19.34 5.22 -2.45
N LYS A 142 20.23 6.22 -2.52
CA LYS A 142 20.95 6.72 -1.35
C LYS A 142 20.00 7.37 -0.34
N ILE A 143 19.13 8.27 -0.81
CA ILE A 143 18.11 8.93 0.03
C ILE A 143 17.21 7.89 0.69
N GLU A 144 16.78 6.87 -0.06
CA GLU A 144 15.96 5.78 0.47
C GLU A 144 16.67 5.03 1.60
N LYS A 145 17.91 4.58 1.39
CA LYS A 145 18.69 3.86 2.40
C LYS A 145 18.90 4.66 3.69
N GLU A 146 19.16 5.96 3.57
CA GLU A 146 19.31 6.85 4.72
C GLU A 146 18.01 6.91 5.53
N ASN A 147 16.85 7.06 4.88
CA ASN A 147 15.56 7.16 5.55
C ASN A 147 15.01 5.82 6.10
N VAL A 148 15.36 4.69 5.49
CA VAL A 148 14.91 3.35 5.92
C VAL A 148 15.77 2.84 7.10
N ASN A 149 17.09 3.04 7.07
CA ASN A 149 17.99 2.55 8.12
C ASN A 149 17.90 3.34 9.44
N GLU A 150 17.65 4.65 9.38
CA GLU A 150 17.57 5.52 10.57
C GLU A 150 16.38 5.20 11.50
N ARG A 151 15.36 4.48 11.03
CA ARG A 151 14.20 4.10 11.85
C ARG A 151 14.43 2.87 12.73
N SER A 152 15.48 2.09 12.49
CA SER A 152 15.82 0.92 13.31
C SER A 152 16.59 1.27 14.60
N CYS A 153 17.12 2.49 14.72
CA CYS A 153 18.05 2.88 15.78
C CYS A 153 17.66 4.13 16.59
N ARG A 154 16.41 4.62 16.54
CA ARG A 154 16.01 5.69 17.46
C ARG A 154 15.68 5.09 18.83
N PRO A 155 16.47 5.32 19.89
CA PRO A 155 15.98 5.05 21.24
C PRO A 155 14.71 5.87 21.43
N SER A 156 13.66 5.24 21.93
CA SER A 156 12.41 5.91 22.29
C SER A 156 12.72 6.94 23.38
N ASP A 157 12.75 8.22 23.03
CA ASP A 157 12.72 9.32 24.00
C ASP A 157 11.33 9.35 24.66
N HIS A 158 11.15 8.44 25.62
CA HIS A 158 10.10 8.52 26.61
C HIS A 158 10.69 9.04 27.92
N GLY A 159 10.54 10.36 28.09
CA GLY A 159 10.35 10.98 29.40
C GLY A 159 11.61 11.46 30.13
N GLN A 160 12.07 12.66 29.82
CA GLN A 160 12.61 13.53 30.88
C GLN A 160 11.57 14.61 31.20
N ALA A 161 10.65 14.25 32.09
CA ALA A 161 9.90 15.25 32.84
C ALA A 161 10.85 15.88 33.86
N SER A 162 10.99 17.19 33.75
CA SER A 162 11.67 18.09 34.68
C SER A 162 11.17 17.91 36.11
N ALA A 163 12.09 17.78 37.06
CA ALA A 163 11.86 18.10 38.47
C ALA A 163 13.12 18.74 39.05
N ASN A 164 13.21 20.06 38.89
CA ASN A 164 14.01 20.90 39.79
C ASN A 164 13.32 20.93 41.16
N GLY A 165 14.06 20.54 42.20
CA GLY A 165 13.63 20.66 43.59
C GLY A 165 14.75 20.26 44.55
N GLN A 166 15.64 21.20 44.85
CA GLN A 166 16.58 21.07 45.96
C GLN A 166 15.82 21.17 47.29
N ALA A 167 16.02 20.21 48.20
CA ALA A 167 16.13 20.47 49.64
C ALA A 167 16.74 19.27 50.38
N SER A 168 17.55 19.63 51.37
CA SER A 168 18.46 18.82 52.16
C SER A 168 17.79 18.20 53.41
N ALA A 169 18.50 17.23 53.98
CA ALA A 169 18.57 16.86 55.41
C ALA A 169 17.69 15.71 55.96
N ASN A 170 18.42 14.70 56.46
CA ASN A 170 18.27 13.96 57.72
C ASN A 170 16.98 13.18 58.05
N GLY A 171 17.19 11.93 58.53
CA GLY A 171 16.39 11.41 59.64
C GLY A 171 15.92 9.96 59.53
N GLN A 172 16.73 9.06 60.10
CA GLN A 172 16.43 7.81 60.80
C GLN A 172 14.98 7.26 60.91
N ALA A 173 14.93 5.93 60.78
CA ALA A 173 14.27 4.94 61.64
C ALA A 173 12.87 4.39 61.33
N ASN A 174 12.85 3.03 61.33
CA ASN A 174 11.87 2.09 61.88
C ASN A 174 10.39 2.15 61.50
N GLY A 175 9.82 0.97 61.22
CA GLY A 175 8.40 0.74 61.50
C GLY A 175 7.78 -0.43 60.76
N GLN A 176 7.54 -1.50 61.50
CA GLN A 176 6.89 -2.74 61.07
C GLN A 176 5.41 -2.60 60.63
N ALA A 177 4.97 -3.63 59.89
CA ALA A 177 3.74 -4.40 60.09
C ALA A 177 2.41 -4.03 59.37
N ASN A 178 1.93 -5.08 58.69
CA ASN A 178 0.58 -5.69 58.76
C ASN A 178 -0.65 -5.05 58.10
N GLY A 179 -1.45 -5.96 57.52
CA GLY A 179 -2.91 -5.85 57.40
C GLY A 179 -3.40 -5.97 55.96
N GLN A 180 -3.61 -7.18 55.42
CA GLN A 180 -4.85 -7.98 55.48
C GLN A 180 -6.02 -7.49 54.62
N ALA A 181 -6.49 -8.43 53.77
CA ALA A 181 -7.88 -8.70 53.36
C ALA A 181 -8.55 -7.63 52.48
N SER A 182 -9.54 -7.90 51.63
CA SER A 182 -10.39 -9.06 51.32
C SER A 182 -11.05 -8.72 49.97
N ALA A 183 -11.10 -9.65 49.02
CA ALA A 183 -12.29 -10.42 48.65
C ALA A 183 -13.39 -9.68 47.85
N ASN A 184 -13.61 -10.24 46.66
CA ASN A 184 -14.90 -10.70 46.11
C ASN A 184 -15.97 -9.73 45.59
N GLY A 185 -16.50 -10.15 44.43
CA GLY A 185 -17.82 -9.79 43.88
C GLY A 185 -17.72 -9.60 42.36
N GLN A 186 -17.85 -10.62 41.50
CA GLN A 186 -19.11 -11.23 41.02
C GLN A 186 -20.16 -10.16 40.64
N ALA A 187 -20.92 -10.22 39.55
CA ALA A 187 -21.10 -11.16 38.43
C ALA A 187 -22.13 -10.53 37.46
N SER A 188 -22.39 -11.25 36.36
CA SER A 188 -23.63 -11.25 35.55
C SER A 188 -23.73 -10.16 34.47
N ALA A 189 -23.69 -10.46 33.16
CA ALA A 189 -24.55 -11.34 32.34
C ALA A 189 -26.01 -10.85 32.27
N ASN A 190 -26.46 -10.38 31.09
CA ASN A 190 -27.46 -11.04 30.24
C ASN A 190 -28.08 -10.12 29.17
N GLY A 191 -28.59 -10.77 28.09
CA GLY A 191 -29.66 -10.29 27.21
C GLY A 191 -29.19 -9.97 25.78
N GLN A 192 -29.20 -10.85 24.75
CA GLN A 192 -30.24 -11.67 24.08
C GLN A 192 -31.34 -10.94 23.27
N ALA A 193 -31.53 -11.47 22.05
CA ALA A 193 -32.70 -11.45 21.15
C ALA A 193 -32.88 -10.20 20.26
N SER A 194 -33.40 -10.22 19.02
CA SER A 194 -34.05 -11.21 18.14
C SER A 194 -34.14 -10.58 16.72
N ALA A 195 -33.89 -11.30 15.63
CA ALA A 195 -34.86 -11.81 14.64
C ALA A 195 -35.49 -10.84 13.60
N ASN A 196 -35.36 -11.27 12.33
CA ASN A 196 -36.32 -11.24 11.20
C ASN A 196 -36.57 -9.98 10.35
N GLY A 197 -36.51 -10.17 9.02
CA GLY A 197 -37.38 -9.46 8.06
C GLY A 197 -36.86 -9.30 6.63
N GLN A 198 -36.99 -10.32 5.77
CA GLN A 198 -37.20 -10.15 4.32
C GLN A 198 -38.72 -10.16 4.06
N PRO A 199 -39.21 -9.51 2.96
CA PRO A 199 -39.59 -10.31 1.79
C PRO A 199 -39.50 -9.61 0.40
N ALA A 200 -39.34 -10.47 -0.61
CA ALA A 200 -40.04 -10.56 -1.92
C ALA A 200 -39.93 -9.48 -3.03
N ALA A 201 -40.19 -9.97 -4.26
CA ALA A 201 -39.90 -9.45 -5.59
C ALA A 201 -41.10 -8.80 -6.32
N ALA A 202 -40.81 -8.07 -7.41
CA ALA A 202 -41.61 -7.84 -8.63
C ALA A 202 -40.71 -7.06 -9.63
N ASP A 203 -40.27 -7.57 -10.78
CA ASP A 203 -40.95 -7.73 -12.08
C ASP A 203 -41.76 -6.52 -12.57
N SER A 204 -41.29 -5.85 -13.64
CA SER A 204 -42.11 -5.47 -14.80
C SER A 204 -41.27 -4.75 -15.88
N SER A 205 -41.25 -5.36 -17.05
CA SER A 205 -40.98 -4.77 -18.38
C SER A 205 -41.88 -3.58 -18.74
N ALA A 206 -41.34 -2.57 -19.42
CA ALA A 206 -42.07 -1.78 -20.41
C ALA A 206 -41.10 -1.09 -21.38
N THR A 207 -41.26 -1.46 -22.66
CA THR A 207 -41.03 -0.75 -23.93
C THR A 207 -40.20 0.53 -23.95
#